data_AF-A0A4R5BW47-F1
#
_entry.id   AF-A0A4R5BW47-F1
#
_cell.length_a   1.000
_cell.length_b   1.000
_cell.length_c   1.000
_cell.angle_alpha   90.00
_cell.angle_beta   90.00
_cell.angle_gamma   90.00
#
_symmetry.space_group_name_H-M   'P 1'
#
loop_
_entity.id
_entity.type
_entity.pdbx_description
1 polymer ?
#
loop_
_entity_poly.entity_id
_entity_poly.type
_entity_poly.pdbx_seq_one_letter_code
_entity_poly.pdbx_strand_id
1 'polypeptide(L)'
;MGELSAADTVRAADKIIHDVGSRWMLSRRTAEHGKEQGYANPFAYYVAGRGGVLGDVDADVVSAALGWFEPGFVRPQWDEGVAVAGAREATRRYRLGCAAWAEGHVPDDPRLAGLAERVARAATGSGLPLFCGWRAEPLPDGGPARLMQLVQVLRELRGGLHLVATTAVGLSPVEAILTQDGPDTARFFGWQGDLPGCEELRPRRVEAEEITDRLCAAVYERALSPSERAEFAERTGALGSAVLG
;
A
#
# COMPACT_ATOMS: atom_id res chain seq x y z
N MET A 1 22.60 -17.88 7.47
CA MET A 1 22.33 -16.63 6.73
C MET A 1 23.11 -15.52 7.36
N GLY A 2 23.65 -14.59 6.58
CA GLY A 2 24.31 -13.40 7.11
C GLY A 2 23.31 -12.46 7.78
N GLU A 3 23.77 -11.64 8.73
CA GLU A 3 22.95 -10.60 9.34
C GLU A 3 22.68 -9.46 8.35
N LEU A 4 21.51 -8.81 8.47
CA LEU A 4 21.14 -7.68 7.61
C LEU A 4 20.95 -6.41 8.44
N SER A 5 21.42 -5.27 7.92
CA SER A 5 21.09 -3.96 8.50
C SER A 5 19.63 -3.59 8.19
N ALA A 6 19.05 -2.67 8.96
CA ALA A 6 17.72 -2.17 8.66
C ALA A 6 17.63 -1.50 7.28
N ALA A 7 18.65 -0.74 6.88
CA ALA A 7 18.70 -0.10 5.56
C ALA A 7 18.81 -1.10 4.40
N ASP A 8 19.58 -2.18 4.58
CA ASP A 8 19.61 -3.28 3.62
C ASP A 8 18.27 -4.01 3.54
N THR A 9 17.52 -4.07 4.65
CA THR A 9 16.19 -4.70 4.69
C THR A 9 15.21 -3.94 3.82
N VAL A 10 15.21 -2.60 3.92
CA VAL A 10 14.40 -1.72 3.06
C VAL A 10 14.67 -2.03 1.59
N ARG A 11 15.94 -2.01 1.18
CA ARG A 11 16.34 -2.27 -0.22
C ARG A 11 15.90 -3.65 -0.70
N ALA A 12 15.95 -4.66 0.16
CA ALA A 12 15.65 -6.04 -0.20
C ALA A 12 14.15 -6.36 -0.22
N ALA A 13 13.33 -5.73 0.64
CA ALA A 13 11.94 -6.14 0.86
C ALA A 13 10.89 -5.14 0.36
N ASP A 14 11.12 -3.83 0.52
CA ASP A 14 10.04 -2.83 0.41
C ASP A 14 9.41 -2.76 -0.99
N LYS A 15 10.25 -2.81 -2.03
CA LYS A 15 9.75 -2.82 -3.42
C LYS A 15 8.93 -4.09 -3.70
N ILE A 16 9.37 -5.24 -3.19
CA ILE A 16 8.67 -6.51 -3.40
C ILE A 16 7.31 -6.48 -2.70
N ILE A 17 7.24 -6.01 -1.45
CA ILE A 17 5.98 -5.82 -0.71
C ILE A 17 5.03 -4.91 -1.48
N HIS A 18 5.53 -3.80 -2.01
CA HIS A 18 4.76 -2.87 -2.83
C HIS A 18 4.20 -3.55 -4.09
N ASP A 19 5.03 -4.29 -4.82
CA ASP A 19 4.66 -4.88 -6.10
C ASP A 19 3.70 -6.07 -5.92
N VAL A 20 3.93 -6.93 -4.92
CA VAL A 20 3.01 -8.01 -4.53
C VAL A 20 1.66 -7.44 -4.12
N GLY A 21 1.65 -6.38 -3.30
CA GLY A 21 0.42 -5.67 -2.94
C GLY A 21 -0.30 -5.06 -4.15
N SER A 22 0.43 -4.53 -5.12
CA SER A 22 -0.15 -3.97 -6.34
C SER A 22 -0.74 -5.06 -7.25
N ARG A 23 -0.14 -6.25 -7.27
CA ARG A 23 -0.56 -7.39 -8.11
C ARG A 23 -1.98 -7.83 -7.82
N TRP A 24 -2.38 -7.92 -6.55
CA TRP A 24 -3.75 -8.31 -6.20
C TRP A 24 -4.74 -7.16 -6.44
N MET A 25 -4.38 -5.92 -6.07
CA MET A 25 -5.27 -4.76 -6.22
C MET A 25 -5.70 -4.55 -7.68
N LEU A 26 -4.76 -4.71 -8.60
CA LEU A 26 -4.98 -4.51 -10.04
C LEU A 26 -5.40 -5.81 -10.76
N SER A 27 -5.61 -6.90 -10.02
CA SER A 27 -5.98 -8.16 -10.64
C SER A 27 -7.43 -8.15 -11.15
N ARG A 28 -7.64 -8.82 -12.29
CA ARG A 28 -8.98 -9.04 -12.83
C ARG A 28 -9.88 -9.78 -11.82
N ARG A 29 -9.33 -10.71 -11.05
CA ARG A 29 -10.07 -11.48 -10.02
C ARG A 29 -10.59 -10.57 -8.89
N THR A 30 -9.83 -9.55 -8.50
CA THR A 30 -10.28 -8.55 -7.52
C THR A 30 -11.43 -7.71 -8.08
N ALA A 31 -11.36 -7.32 -9.35
CA ALA A 31 -12.46 -6.61 -10.02
C ALA A 31 -13.71 -7.49 -10.16
N GLU A 32 -13.55 -8.77 -10.52
CA GLU A 32 -14.65 -9.75 -10.60
C GLU A 32 -15.31 -9.96 -9.24
N HIS A 33 -14.53 -10.11 -8.17
CA HIS A 33 -15.06 -10.14 -6.81
C HIS A 33 -15.83 -8.86 -6.48
N GLY A 34 -15.30 -7.67 -6.80
CA GLY A 34 -16.00 -6.40 -6.61
C GLY A 34 -17.37 -6.38 -7.29
N LYS A 35 -17.46 -6.89 -8.51
CA LYS A 35 -18.72 -7.00 -9.26
C LYS A 35 -19.73 -7.92 -8.57
N GLU A 36 -19.29 -9.08 -8.07
CA GLU A 36 -20.12 -9.99 -7.27
C GLU A 36 -20.64 -9.32 -5.99
N GLN A 37 -19.89 -8.36 -5.46
CA GLN A 37 -20.23 -7.57 -4.28
C GLN A 37 -21.05 -6.31 -4.57
N GLY A 38 -21.49 -6.10 -5.82
CA GLY A 38 -22.33 -4.96 -6.23
C GLY A 38 -21.58 -3.74 -6.77
N TYR A 39 -20.25 -3.82 -6.92
CA TYR A 39 -19.43 -2.74 -7.46
C TYR A 39 -19.21 -2.95 -8.96
N ALA A 40 -20.00 -2.28 -9.80
CA ALA A 40 -19.82 -2.35 -11.25
C ALA A 40 -18.52 -1.69 -11.73
N ASN A 41 -18.08 -0.65 -11.02
CA ASN A 41 -16.87 0.11 -11.27
C ASN A 41 -15.70 -0.40 -10.39
N PRO A 42 -14.63 -0.97 -10.97
CA PRO A 42 -13.48 -1.43 -10.19
C PRO A 42 -12.76 -0.32 -9.42
N PHE A 43 -12.75 0.92 -9.91
CA PHE A 43 -12.16 2.05 -9.17
C PHE A 43 -13.01 2.46 -7.98
N ALA A 44 -14.35 2.42 -8.08
CA ALA A 44 -15.21 2.62 -6.92
C ALA A 44 -14.97 1.56 -5.84
N TYR A 45 -14.83 0.29 -6.25
CA TYR A 45 -14.47 -0.79 -5.33
C TYR A 45 -13.10 -0.59 -4.68
N TYR A 46 -12.11 -0.16 -5.47
CA TYR A 46 -10.77 0.15 -4.98
C TYR A 46 -10.77 1.30 -3.99
N VAL A 47 -11.39 2.44 -4.33
CA VAL A 47 -11.36 3.65 -3.50
C VAL A 47 -12.16 3.45 -2.22
N ALA A 48 -13.40 2.97 -2.30
CA ALA A 48 -14.21 2.70 -1.11
C ALA A 48 -13.66 1.52 -0.30
N GLY A 49 -13.17 0.48 -0.95
CA GLY A 49 -12.58 -0.69 -0.30
C GLY A 49 -11.28 -0.37 0.44
N ARG A 50 -10.36 0.35 -0.21
CA ARG A 50 -9.08 0.75 0.38
C ARG A 50 -9.22 1.87 1.40
N GLY A 51 -10.02 2.89 1.10
CA GLY A 51 -10.21 4.07 1.94
C GLY A 51 -11.22 3.88 3.06
N GLY A 52 -12.12 2.90 2.96
CA GLY A 52 -13.21 2.68 3.91
C GLY A 52 -12.76 2.43 5.35
N VAL A 53 -11.50 2.04 5.55
CA VAL A 53 -10.89 1.90 6.88
C VAL A 53 -10.92 3.21 7.68
N LEU A 54 -10.98 4.36 7.00
CA LEU A 54 -11.02 5.70 7.58
C LEU A 54 -12.39 6.07 8.17
N GLY A 55 -13.43 5.29 7.90
CA GLY A 55 -14.80 5.55 8.33
C GLY A 55 -15.60 6.37 7.33
N ASP A 56 -16.76 6.86 7.77
CA ASP A 56 -17.64 7.73 7.00
C ASP A 56 -17.10 9.17 7.05
N VAL A 57 -16.26 9.52 6.07
CA VAL A 57 -15.56 10.79 5.96
C VAL A 57 -15.78 11.40 4.58
N ASP A 58 -15.49 12.69 4.43
CA ASP A 58 -15.52 13.33 3.12
C ASP A 58 -14.43 12.74 2.18
N ALA A 59 -14.72 12.72 0.88
CA ALA A 59 -13.80 12.22 -0.14
C ALA A 59 -12.43 12.92 -0.16
N ASP A 60 -12.33 14.17 0.31
CA ASP A 60 -11.04 14.88 0.40
C ASP A 60 -10.12 14.25 1.47
N VAL A 61 -10.70 13.71 2.55
CA VAL A 61 -9.93 12.94 3.56
C VAL A 61 -9.39 11.66 2.95
N VAL A 62 -10.20 10.98 2.13
CA VAL A 62 -9.78 9.77 1.41
C VAL A 62 -8.71 10.10 0.37
N SER A 63 -8.89 11.18 -0.39
CA SER A 63 -7.92 11.69 -1.36
C SER A 63 -6.57 11.97 -0.70
N ALA A 64 -6.56 12.67 0.43
CA ALA A 64 -5.34 12.97 1.19
C ALA A 64 -4.65 11.70 1.72
N ALA A 65 -5.41 10.69 2.15
CA ALA A 65 -4.86 9.44 2.66
C ALA A 65 -4.33 8.51 1.56
N LEU A 66 -4.95 8.51 0.37
CA LEU A 66 -4.46 7.77 -0.81
C LEU A 66 -3.26 8.48 -1.44
N GLY A 67 -3.29 9.82 -1.47
CA GLY A 67 -2.16 10.74 -1.66
C GLY A 67 -1.59 10.85 -3.07
N TRP A 68 -2.02 10.03 -4.03
CA TRP A 68 -1.47 10.01 -5.41
C TRP A 68 -2.47 10.38 -6.49
N PHE A 69 -3.74 10.09 -6.26
CA PHE A 69 -4.81 10.37 -7.21
C PHE A 69 -5.15 11.86 -7.26
N GLU A 70 -5.59 12.32 -8.43
CA GLU A 70 -6.21 13.63 -8.58
C GLU A 70 -7.51 13.67 -7.73
N PRO A 71 -7.74 14.69 -6.88
CA PRO A 71 -8.89 14.71 -5.98
C PRO A 71 -10.26 14.63 -6.68
N GLY A 72 -10.42 15.29 -7.83
CA GLY A 72 -11.62 15.22 -8.67
C GLY A 72 -11.88 13.84 -9.26
N PHE A 73 -10.84 13.02 -9.45
CA PHE A 73 -10.95 11.61 -9.79
C PHE A 73 -11.46 10.79 -8.60
N VAL A 74 -10.96 11.02 -7.38
CA VAL A 74 -11.30 10.22 -6.19
C VAL A 74 -12.75 10.38 -5.76
N ARG A 75 -13.26 11.63 -5.69
CA ARG A 75 -14.61 11.92 -5.19
C ARG A 75 -15.72 11.07 -5.82
N PRO A 76 -15.88 11.01 -7.15
CA PRO A 76 -16.92 10.19 -7.75
C PRO A 76 -16.76 8.68 -7.43
N GLN A 77 -15.52 8.18 -7.32
CA GLN A 77 -15.30 6.76 -6.99
C GLN A 77 -15.63 6.45 -5.52
N TRP A 78 -15.32 7.39 -4.63
CA TRP A 78 -15.68 7.29 -3.22
C TRP A 78 -17.19 7.29 -3.06
N ASP A 79 -17.87 8.31 -3.60
CA ASP A 79 -19.32 8.48 -3.48
C ASP A 79 -20.08 7.29 -4.09
N GLU A 80 -19.68 6.82 -5.28
CA GLU A 80 -20.25 5.62 -5.91
C GLU A 80 -20.02 4.37 -5.04
N GLY A 81 -18.79 4.17 -4.56
CA GLY A 81 -18.43 2.96 -3.82
C GLY A 81 -19.10 2.89 -2.44
N VAL A 82 -19.13 3.99 -1.69
CA VAL A 82 -19.78 3.99 -0.37
C VAL A 82 -21.30 3.87 -0.49
N ALA A 83 -21.91 4.29 -1.60
CA ALA A 83 -23.34 4.11 -1.83
C ALA A 83 -23.76 2.62 -1.93
N VAL A 84 -22.83 1.71 -2.24
CA VAL A 84 -23.13 0.27 -2.33
C VAL A 84 -23.42 -0.35 -0.96
N ALA A 85 -22.63 -0.03 0.06
CA ALA A 85 -22.73 -0.69 1.37
C ALA A 85 -22.20 0.14 2.57
N GLY A 86 -21.74 1.37 2.35
CA GLY A 86 -21.03 2.19 3.33
C GLY A 86 -19.53 1.85 3.42
N ALA A 87 -18.75 2.81 3.94
CA ALA A 87 -17.28 2.75 3.97
C ALA A 87 -16.70 1.49 4.63
N ARG A 88 -17.16 1.15 5.85
CA ARG A 88 -16.61 0.03 6.62
C ARG A 88 -16.93 -1.33 5.98
N GLU A 89 -18.12 -1.48 5.42
CA GLU A 89 -18.51 -2.71 4.73
C GLU A 89 -17.79 -2.84 3.37
N ALA A 90 -17.54 -1.73 2.66
CA ALA A 90 -16.70 -1.72 1.47
C ALA A 90 -15.30 -2.26 1.76
N THR A 91 -14.66 -1.81 2.83
CA THR A 91 -13.37 -2.37 3.29
C THR A 91 -13.47 -3.85 3.63
N ARG A 92 -14.50 -4.27 4.37
CA ARG A 92 -14.67 -5.69 4.70
C ARG A 92 -14.74 -6.55 3.43
N ARG A 93 -15.51 -6.13 2.43
CA ARG A 93 -15.62 -6.82 1.13
C ARG A 93 -14.29 -6.81 0.37
N TYR A 94 -13.61 -5.65 0.32
CA TYR A 94 -12.28 -5.52 -0.31
C TYR A 94 -11.24 -6.46 0.30
N ARG A 95 -11.26 -6.61 1.62
CA ARG A 95 -10.41 -7.55 2.35
C ARG A 95 -10.75 -9.02 2.08
N LEU A 96 -12.03 -9.35 1.88
CA LEU A 96 -12.44 -10.68 1.43
C LEU A 96 -11.97 -10.96 -0.01
N GLY A 97 -12.00 -9.96 -0.89
CA GLY A 97 -11.40 -10.05 -2.22
C GLY A 97 -9.89 -10.29 -2.17
N CYS A 98 -9.18 -9.59 -1.29
CA CYS A 98 -7.75 -9.82 -1.02
C CYS A 98 -7.47 -11.26 -0.56
N ALA A 99 -8.24 -11.75 0.42
CA ALA A 99 -8.13 -13.13 0.89
C ALA A 99 -8.42 -14.15 -0.22
N ALA A 100 -9.52 -13.98 -0.95
CA ALA A 100 -9.91 -14.87 -2.05
C ALA A 100 -8.89 -14.88 -3.20
N TRP A 101 -8.21 -13.76 -3.45
CA TRP A 101 -7.10 -13.70 -4.39
C TRP A 101 -5.89 -14.48 -3.87
N ALA A 102 -5.55 -14.30 -2.59
CA ALA A 102 -4.37 -14.93 -1.97
C ALA A 102 -4.39 -16.46 -2.03
N GLU A 103 -5.54 -17.11 -1.80
CA GLU A 103 -5.68 -18.58 -1.81
C GLU A 103 -5.16 -19.26 -3.09
N GLY A 104 -5.14 -18.55 -4.23
CA GLY A 104 -4.66 -19.09 -5.51
C GLY A 104 -3.29 -18.57 -5.96
N HIS A 105 -2.67 -17.62 -5.26
CA HIS A 105 -1.50 -16.88 -5.75
C HIS A 105 -0.38 -16.73 -4.73
N VAL A 106 -0.68 -16.86 -3.44
CA VAL A 106 0.27 -16.61 -2.36
C VAL A 106 0.60 -17.94 -1.68
N PRO A 107 1.88 -18.31 -1.52
CA PRO A 107 2.24 -19.50 -0.76
C PRO A 107 1.93 -19.31 0.73
N ASP A 108 1.64 -20.41 1.43
CA ASP A 108 1.55 -20.37 2.89
C ASP A 108 2.95 -20.22 3.50
N ASP A 109 3.21 -19.10 4.15
CA ASP A 109 4.42 -18.85 4.93
C ASP A 109 4.06 -18.20 6.28
N PRO A 110 3.73 -19.03 7.30
CA PRO A 110 3.38 -18.52 8.63
C PRO A 110 4.54 -17.80 9.31
N ARG A 111 5.79 -18.09 8.91
CA ARG A 111 6.99 -17.44 9.47
C ARG A 111 7.13 -16.02 8.92
N LEU A 112 6.97 -15.83 7.62
CA LEU A 112 6.91 -14.50 7.02
C LEU A 112 5.73 -13.70 7.57
N ALA A 113 4.55 -14.31 7.73
CA ALA A 113 3.40 -13.67 8.35
C ALA A 113 3.72 -13.19 9.79
N GLY A 114 4.34 -14.03 10.62
CA GLY A 114 4.72 -13.64 11.98
C GLY A 114 5.73 -12.48 12.02
N LEU A 115 6.70 -12.45 11.11
CA LEU A 115 7.67 -11.35 11.00
C LEU A 115 7.01 -10.06 10.50
N ALA A 116 6.16 -10.13 9.47
CA ALA A 116 5.43 -9.00 8.92
C ALA A 116 4.49 -8.36 9.97
N GLU A 117 3.82 -9.18 10.78
CA GLU A 117 2.97 -8.69 11.87
C GLU A 117 3.78 -7.95 12.93
N ARG A 118 4.97 -8.44 13.30
CA ARG A 118 5.86 -7.74 14.22
C ARG A 118 6.31 -6.37 13.68
N VAL A 119 6.64 -6.30 12.39
CA VAL A 119 6.96 -5.02 11.71
C VAL A 119 5.77 -4.07 11.78
N ALA A 120 4.56 -4.53 11.42
CA ALA A 120 3.35 -3.72 11.47
C ALA A 120 3.02 -3.22 12.89
N ARG A 121 3.24 -4.04 13.92
CA ARG A 121 3.01 -3.67 15.33
C ARG A 121 4.04 -2.67 15.86
N ALA A 122 5.29 -2.76 15.42
CA ALA A 122 6.37 -1.87 15.86
C ALA A 122 6.28 -0.44 15.27
N ALA A 123 5.55 -0.25 14.17
CA ALA A 123 5.42 1.05 13.53
C ALA A 123 4.52 2.03 14.32
N THR A 124 4.97 3.27 14.47
CA THR A 124 4.14 4.38 14.98
C THR A 124 3.16 4.85 13.91
N GLY A 125 1.92 5.14 14.29
CA GLY A 125 0.85 5.49 13.35
C GLY A 125 0.68 6.98 13.03
N SER A 126 1.47 7.87 13.64
CA SER A 126 1.32 9.32 13.49
C SER A 126 1.52 9.75 12.04
N GLY A 127 0.54 10.45 11.46
CA GLY A 127 0.55 10.84 10.04
C GLY A 127 0.24 9.70 9.06
N LEU A 128 -0.10 8.50 9.55
CA LEU A 128 -0.32 7.30 8.73
C LEU A 128 -1.74 6.73 8.93
N PRO A 129 -2.81 7.49 8.66
CA PRO A 129 -4.18 7.08 8.99
C PRO A 129 -4.63 5.83 8.21
N LEU A 130 -4.27 5.71 6.93
CA LEU A 130 -4.63 4.56 6.09
C LEU A 130 -3.97 3.27 6.59
N PHE A 131 -2.68 3.33 6.92
CA PHE A 131 -1.96 2.24 7.58
C PHE A 131 -2.61 1.85 8.92
N CYS A 132 -2.94 2.84 9.76
CA CYS A 132 -3.59 2.59 11.05
C CYS A 132 -4.94 1.87 10.88
N GLY A 133 -5.74 2.32 9.92
CA GLY A 133 -7.03 1.69 9.61
C GLY A 133 -6.87 0.25 9.15
N TRP A 134 -5.97 -0.01 8.18
CA TRP A 134 -5.71 -1.37 7.70
C TRP A 134 -5.12 -2.30 8.76
N ARG A 135 -4.22 -1.79 9.62
CA ARG A 135 -3.64 -2.55 10.73
C ARG A 135 -4.68 -2.94 11.79
N ALA A 136 -5.75 -2.15 11.94
CA ALA A 136 -6.82 -2.41 12.89
C ALA A 136 -7.83 -3.46 12.40
N GLU A 137 -7.83 -3.80 11.10
CA GLU A 137 -8.72 -4.82 10.57
C GLU A 137 -8.43 -6.21 11.14
N PRO A 138 -9.46 -7.03 11.39
CA PRO A 138 -9.28 -8.41 11.84
C PRO A 138 -8.38 -9.19 10.85
N LEU A 139 -7.34 -9.83 11.37
CA LEU A 139 -6.50 -10.72 10.59
C LEU A 139 -7.19 -12.08 10.42
N PRO A 140 -7.10 -12.72 9.24
CA PRO A 140 -7.42 -14.14 9.08
C PRO A 140 -6.57 -15.00 10.03
N ASP A 141 -7.10 -16.14 10.44
CA ASP A 141 -6.46 -17.02 11.43
C ASP A 141 -5.07 -17.54 10.96
N GLY A 142 -4.91 -17.76 9.65
CA GLY A 142 -3.66 -18.25 9.06
C GLY A 142 -3.69 -18.26 7.54
N GLY A 143 -2.71 -18.95 6.95
CA GLY A 143 -2.67 -19.24 5.52
C GLY A 143 -2.30 -18.04 4.63
N PRO A 144 -2.44 -18.23 3.30
CA PRO A 144 -2.19 -17.21 2.28
C PRO A 144 -2.95 -15.91 2.54
N ALA A 145 -4.22 -15.99 2.97
CA ALA A 145 -5.04 -14.82 3.27
C ALA A 145 -4.45 -13.95 4.38
N ARG A 146 -3.92 -14.56 5.47
CA ARG A 146 -3.28 -13.81 6.56
C ARG A 146 -2.03 -13.11 6.06
N LEU A 147 -1.17 -13.81 5.33
CA LEU A 147 0.06 -13.25 4.80
C LEU A 147 -0.23 -12.07 3.85
N MET A 148 -1.18 -12.23 2.93
CA MET A 148 -1.51 -11.18 1.97
C MET A 148 -2.10 -9.93 2.65
N GLN A 149 -2.92 -10.09 3.68
CA GLN A 149 -3.40 -8.93 4.46
C GLN A 149 -2.25 -8.22 5.19
N LEU A 150 -1.26 -8.94 5.71
CA LEU A 150 -0.09 -8.33 6.34
C LEU A 150 0.79 -7.60 5.32
N VAL A 151 0.97 -8.16 4.12
CA VAL A 151 1.64 -7.47 3.00
C VAL A 151 0.88 -6.19 2.64
N GLN A 152 -0.46 -6.24 2.61
CA GLN A 152 -1.28 -5.05 2.41
C GLN A 152 -1.04 -3.99 3.49
N VAL A 153 -0.98 -4.38 4.77
CA VAL A 153 -0.67 -3.47 5.87
C VAL A 153 0.74 -2.85 5.73
N LEU A 154 1.76 -3.65 5.39
CA LEU A 154 3.12 -3.13 5.19
C LEU A 154 3.24 -2.23 3.96
N ARG A 155 2.46 -2.51 2.91
CA ARG A 155 2.33 -1.60 1.75
C ARG A 155 1.76 -0.25 2.17
N GLU A 156 0.70 -0.23 2.98
CA GLU A 156 0.14 1.02 3.49
C GLU A 156 1.09 1.75 4.44
N LEU A 157 1.91 1.02 5.22
CA LEU A 157 2.97 1.59 6.02
C LEU A 157 3.97 2.36 5.15
N ARG A 158 4.60 1.69 4.17
CA ARG A 158 5.58 2.36 3.29
C ARG A 158 4.94 3.49 2.52
N GLY A 159 3.73 3.27 1.97
CA GLY A 159 2.99 4.29 1.22
C GLY A 159 2.74 5.56 2.04
N GLY A 160 2.28 5.41 3.29
CA GLY A 160 2.08 6.55 4.18
C GLY A 160 3.39 7.25 4.57
N LEU A 161 4.46 6.49 4.85
CA LEU A 161 5.78 7.07 5.13
C LEU A 161 6.31 7.86 3.93
N HIS A 162 6.07 7.36 2.72
CA HIS A 162 6.44 8.04 1.49
C HIS A 162 5.64 9.34 1.29
N LEU A 163 4.32 9.35 1.60
CA LEU A 163 3.51 10.57 1.59
C LEU A 163 4.00 11.62 2.59
N VAL A 164 4.41 11.19 3.79
CA VAL A 164 5.02 12.10 4.77
C VAL A 164 6.32 12.68 4.21
N ALA A 165 7.15 11.86 3.58
CA ALA A 165 8.42 12.30 3.01
C ALA A 165 8.26 13.28 1.84
N THR A 166 7.39 12.98 0.86
CA THR A 166 7.13 13.86 -0.28
C THR A 166 6.51 15.20 0.17
N THR A 167 5.61 15.15 1.14
CA THR A 167 5.04 16.37 1.75
C THR A 167 6.10 17.18 2.48
N ALA A 168 7.00 16.53 3.24
CA ALA A 168 8.05 17.22 4.00
C ALA A 168 9.04 17.96 3.09
N VAL A 169 9.38 17.39 1.93
CA VAL A 169 10.21 18.07 0.94
C VAL A 169 9.40 19.05 0.07
N GLY A 170 8.08 19.13 0.26
CA GLY A 170 7.15 20.07 -0.38
C GLY A 170 6.74 19.72 -1.81
N LEU A 171 6.82 18.45 -2.21
CA LEU A 171 6.30 18.00 -3.49
C LEU A 171 4.79 17.81 -3.40
N SER A 172 4.05 18.31 -4.38
CA SER A 172 2.68 17.87 -4.61
C SER A 172 2.65 16.43 -5.15
N PRO A 173 1.50 15.73 -5.04
CA PRO A 173 1.36 14.38 -5.58
C PRO A 173 1.74 14.24 -7.07
N VAL A 174 1.30 15.18 -7.92
CA VAL A 174 1.57 15.13 -9.35
C VAL A 174 3.04 15.37 -9.67
N GLU A 175 3.71 16.29 -8.98
CA GLU A 175 5.15 16.52 -9.14
C GLU A 175 5.96 15.29 -8.69
N ALA A 176 5.55 14.63 -7.61
CA ALA A 176 6.19 13.40 -7.13
C ALA A 176 6.06 12.24 -8.13
N ILE A 177 4.91 12.12 -8.81
CA ILE A 177 4.71 11.13 -9.88
C ILE A 177 5.53 11.50 -11.12
N LEU A 178 5.47 12.75 -11.57
CA LEU A 178 6.14 13.21 -12.79
C LEU A 178 7.67 13.11 -12.70
N THR A 179 8.24 13.36 -11.53
CA THR A 179 9.70 13.27 -11.29
C THR A 179 10.23 11.83 -11.35
N GLN A 180 9.38 10.83 -11.15
CA GLN A 180 9.76 9.41 -11.06
C GLN A 180 9.23 8.58 -12.23
N ASP A 181 7.91 8.59 -12.44
CA ASP A 181 7.19 7.65 -13.29
C ASP A 181 6.66 8.29 -14.59
N GLY A 182 6.61 9.61 -14.63
CA GLY A 182 6.30 10.39 -15.82
C GLY A 182 4.81 10.57 -16.15
N PRO A 183 4.51 11.18 -17.30
CA PRO A 183 3.16 11.65 -17.64
C PRO A 183 2.08 10.57 -17.73
N ASP A 184 2.43 9.37 -18.21
CA ASP A 184 1.44 8.30 -18.40
C ASP A 184 0.94 7.77 -17.05
N THR A 185 1.82 7.66 -16.07
CA THR A 185 1.46 7.31 -14.68
C THR A 185 0.61 8.42 -14.05
N ALA A 186 0.94 9.70 -14.28
CA ALA A 186 0.11 10.80 -13.80
C ALA A 186 -1.32 10.73 -14.37
N ARG A 187 -1.46 10.45 -15.66
CA ARG A 187 -2.78 10.25 -16.30
C ARG A 187 -3.54 9.05 -15.75
N PHE A 188 -2.85 7.95 -15.45
CA PHE A 188 -3.45 6.80 -14.78
C PHE A 188 -4.04 7.17 -13.41
N PHE A 189 -3.39 8.05 -12.66
CA PHE A 189 -3.88 8.58 -11.38
C PHE A 189 -4.92 9.70 -11.52
N GLY A 190 -5.40 9.99 -12.74
CA GLY A 190 -6.46 10.96 -13.00
C GLY A 190 -5.96 12.38 -13.30
N TRP A 191 -4.65 12.64 -13.30
CA TRP A 191 -4.12 13.95 -13.66
C TRP A 191 -4.21 14.17 -15.18
N GLN A 192 -5.07 15.10 -15.60
CA GLN A 192 -5.33 15.42 -17.01
C GLN A 192 -4.85 16.82 -17.38
N GLY A 193 -4.82 17.13 -18.68
CA GLY A 193 -4.46 18.44 -19.21
C GLY A 193 -2.95 18.67 -19.35
N ASP A 194 -2.55 19.93 -19.30
CA ASP A 194 -1.16 20.35 -19.39
C ASP A 194 -0.44 20.08 -18.07
N LEU A 195 0.42 19.06 -18.08
CA LEU A 195 1.20 18.64 -16.90
C LEU A 195 2.47 19.51 -16.76
N PRO A 196 2.85 19.91 -15.53
CA PRO A 196 4.02 20.75 -15.31
C PRO A 196 5.33 20.02 -15.66
N GLY A 197 6.30 20.76 -16.19
CA GLY A 197 7.71 20.32 -16.17
C GLY A 197 8.19 20.28 -14.72
N CYS A 198 8.90 19.22 -14.33
CA CYS A 198 9.29 18.95 -12.94
C CYS A 198 10.75 18.49 -12.82
N GLU A 199 11.55 18.63 -13.85
CA GLU A 199 12.91 18.09 -13.98
C GLU A 199 13.83 18.64 -12.89
N GLU A 200 13.67 19.92 -12.55
CA GLU A 200 14.37 20.61 -11.48
C GLU A 200 13.98 20.12 -10.08
N LEU A 201 12.86 19.42 -9.94
CA LEU A 201 12.37 18.87 -8.68
C LEU A 201 12.95 17.48 -8.36
N ARG A 202 13.69 16.85 -9.29
CA ARG A 202 14.33 15.55 -9.08
C ARG A 202 15.18 15.45 -7.80
N PRO A 203 15.96 16.46 -7.38
CA PRO A 203 16.69 16.40 -6.10
C PRO A 203 15.78 16.24 -4.88
N ARG A 204 14.63 16.95 -4.85
CA ARG A 204 13.63 16.82 -3.77
C ARG A 204 13.03 15.42 -3.75
N ARG A 205 12.83 14.83 -4.94
CA ARG A 205 12.32 13.45 -5.08
C ARG A 205 13.31 12.41 -4.57
N VAL A 206 14.61 12.62 -4.76
CA VAL A 206 15.67 11.76 -4.18
C VAL A 206 15.67 11.90 -2.66
N GLU A 207 15.63 13.12 -2.13
CA GLU A 207 15.56 13.38 -0.69
C GLU A 207 14.33 12.73 -0.05
N ALA A 208 13.17 12.73 -0.72
CA ALA A 208 11.96 12.06 -0.25
C ALA A 208 12.15 10.53 -0.13
N GLU A 209 12.87 9.87 -1.04
CA GLU A 209 13.18 8.43 -0.88
C GLU A 209 14.14 8.19 0.25
N GLU A 210 15.18 9.03 0.41
CA GLU A 210 16.11 8.90 1.53
C GLU A 210 15.39 9.05 2.89
N ILE A 211 14.42 9.97 2.97
CA ILE A 211 13.55 10.09 4.14
C ILE A 211 12.67 8.84 4.31
N THR A 212 12.06 8.36 3.23
CA THR A 212 11.20 7.17 3.25
C THR A 212 11.98 5.95 3.75
N ASP A 213 13.15 5.69 3.17
CA ASP A 213 14.02 4.56 3.50
C ASP A 213 14.48 4.63 4.96
N ARG A 214 14.85 5.83 5.44
CA ARG A 214 15.23 6.04 6.85
C ARG A 214 14.07 5.74 7.80
N LEU A 215 12.86 6.17 7.46
CA LEU A 215 11.67 5.92 8.27
C LEU A 215 11.30 4.43 8.29
N CYS A 216 11.34 3.75 7.14
CA CYS A 216 11.15 2.30 7.06
C CYS A 216 12.22 1.53 7.86
N ALA A 217 13.50 1.88 7.69
CA ALA A 217 14.60 1.27 8.42
C ALA A 217 14.42 1.40 9.94
N ALA A 218 13.97 2.56 10.43
CA ALA A 218 13.69 2.72 11.86
C ALA A 218 12.59 1.78 12.36
N VAL A 219 11.60 1.41 11.54
CA VAL A 219 10.60 0.39 11.90
C VAL A 219 11.25 -0.99 11.98
N TYR A 220 12.04 -1.39 10.97
CA TYR A 220 12.74 -2.68 10.98
C TYR A 220 13.71 -2.82 12.17
N GLU A 221 14.43 -1.76 12.51
CA GLU A 221 15.34 -1.71 13.67
C GLU A 221 14.61 -1.97 15.00
N ARG A 222 13.41 -1.41 15.16
CA ARG A 222 12.58 -1.64 16.35
C ARG A 222 11.95 -3.03 16.38
N ALA A 223 11.64 -3.60 15.22
CA ALA A 223 10.82 -4.79 15.10
C ALA A 223 11.60 -6.11 15.15
N LEU A 224 12.75 -6.16 14.48
CA LEU A 224 13.44 -7.39 14.10
C LEU A 224 14.94 -7.31 14.43
N SER A 225 15.51 -8.42 14.90
CA SER A 225 16.97 -8.55 15.05
C SER A 225 17.67 -8.57 13.68
N PRO A 226 19.00 -8.37 13.62
CA PRO A 226 19.75 -8.46 12.36
C PRO A 226 19.57 -9.79 11.61
N SER A 227 19.45 -10.92 12.32
CA SER A 227 19.19 -12.23 11.72
C SER A 227 17.75 -12.40 11.25
N GLU A 228 16.77 -11.87 12.00
CA GLU A 228 15.37 -11.87 11.59
C GLU A 228 15.10 -10.97 10.39
N ARG A 229 15.86 -9.88 10.24
CA ARG A 229 15.83 -9.02 9.06
C ARG A 229 16.31 -9.73 7.81
N ALA A 230 17.39 -10.50 7.92
CA ALA A 230 17.88 -11.33 6.82
C ALA A 230 16.83 -12.38 6.42
N GLU A 231 16.21 -13.04 7.41
CA GLU A 231 15.14 -14.01 7.17
C GLU A 231 13.90 -13.37 6.53
N PHE A 232 13.49 -12.20 7.03
CA PHE A 232 12.37 -11.46 6.47
C PHE A 232 12.62 -11.08 5.00
N ALA A 233 13.81 -10.59 4.69
CA ALA A 233 14.20 -10.22 3.32
C ALA A 233 14.21 -11.44 2.38
N GLU A 234 14.81 -12.55 2.80
CA GLU A 234 14.85 -13.79 2.00
C GLU A 234 13.45 -14.31 1.69
N ARG A 235 12.59 -14.42 2.71
CA ARG A 235 11.21 -14.91 2.56
C ARG A 235 10.35 -13.97 1.73
N THR A 236 10.54 -12.66 1.89
CA THR A 236 9.90 -11.65 1.05
C THR A 236 10.34 -11.81 -0.41
N GLY A 237 11.63 -12.09 -0.64
CA GLY A 237 12.17 -12.46 -1.96
C GLY A 237 11.47 -13.67 -2.56
N ALA A 238 11.33 -14.76 -1.79
CA ALA A 238 10.65 -15.97 -2.22
C ALA A 238 9.15 -15.73 -2.54
N LEU A 239 8.46 -14.94 -1.72
CA LEU A 239 7.09 -14.48 -2.00
C LEU A 239 7.02 -13.69 -3.32
N GLY A 240 7.97 -12.76 -3.52
CA GLY A 240 8.09 -12.00 -4.76
C GLY A 240 8.25 -12.90 -5.98
N SER A 241 9.15 -13.89 -5.93
CA SER A 241 9.32 -14.86 -7.00
C SER A 241 8.07 -15.68 -7.29
N ALA A 242 7.31 -16.07 -6.27
CA ALA A 242 6.08 -16.86 -6.44
C ALA A 242 4.91 -16.05 -7.04
N VAL A 243 4.83 -14.75 -6.73
CA VAL A 243 3.67 -13.90 -7.10
C VAL A 243 3.92 -13.07 -8.36
N LEU A 244 5.16 -12.61 -8.57
CA LEU A 244 5.53 -11.67 -9.63
C LEU A 244 6.24 -12.35 -10.81
N GLY A 245 6.78 -13.56 -10.60
CA GLY A 245 7.49 -14.37 -11.59
C GLY A 245 6.60 -15.19 -12.51
#